data_AF-T0ZM76-F1
#
_entry.id   AF-T0ZM76-F1
#
_cell.length_a   1.000
_cell.length_b   1.000
_cell.length_c   1.000
_cell.angle_alpha   90.00
_cell.angle_beta   90.00
_cell.angle_gamma   90.00
#
_symmetry.space_group_name_H-M   'P 1'
#
loop_
_entity.id
_entity.type
_entity.pdbx_description
1 polymer ?
#
loop_
_entity_poly.entity_id
_entity_poly.type
_entity_poly.pdbx_seq_one_letter_code
_entity_poly.pdbx_strand_id
1 'polypeptide(L)' 'KTGKFHIGQRVRHDKFGEGVVLAREGQGNEGRVQVNFRDVGMKWLALAFARLTSL' A
#
# COMPACT_ATOMS: atom_id res chain seq x y z
N LYS A 1 13.70 6.99 10.31
CA LYS A 1 13.35 5.82 9.47
C LYS A 1 11.87 5.90 9.13
N THR A 2 11.55 6.66 8.09
CA THR A 2 10.18 7.02 7.71
C THR A 2 9.46 5.77 7.22
N GLY A 3 8.32 5.43 7.83
CA GLY A 3 7.50 4.29 7.40
C GLY A 3 7.23 4.40 5.91
N LYS A 4 7.55 3.33 5.16
CA LYS A 4 7.65 3.33 3.68
C LYS A 4 6.42 3.87 2.93
N PHE A 5 5.25 3.96 3.58
CA PHE A 5 4.02 4.46 2.97
C PHE A 5 3.21 5.32 3.97
N HIS A 6 2.62 6.41 3.48
CA HIS A 6 1.72 7.29 4.24
C HIS A 6 0.31 7.32 3.63
N ILE A 7 -0.70 7.67 4.45
CA ILE A 7 -2.10 7.80 3.99
C ILE A 7 -2.18 8.95 2.98
N GLY A 8 -2.92 8.74 1.89
CA GLY A 8 -3.02 9.65 0.75
C GLY A 8 -1.92 9.47 -0.30
N GLN A 9 -0.88 8.67 -0.02
CA GLN A 9 0.21 8.43 -0.96
C GLN A 9 -0.27 7.64 -2.18
N ARG A 10 0.14 8.08 -3.37
CA ARG A 10 -0.01 7.30 -4.61
C ARG A 10 1.05 6.21 -4.69
N VAL A 11 0.61 5.00 -5.02
CA VAL A 11 1.46 3.82 -5.14
C VAL A 11 1.10 3.04 -6.39
N ARG A 12 2.06 2.28 -6.90
CA ARG A 12 1.86 1.31 -7.97
C ARG A 12 2.20 -0.09 -7.47
N HIS A 13 1.34 -1.04 -7.80
CA HIS A 13 1.58 -2.47 -7.61
C HIS A 13 1.60 -3.15 -8.98
N ASP A 14 2.54 -4.06 -9.20
CA ASP A 14 2.71 -4.75 -10.50
C ASP A 14 1.42 -5.46 -10.95
N LYS A 15 0.78 -6.18 -10.03
CA LYS A 15 -0.48 -6.91 -10.27
C LYS A 15 -1.75 -6.05 -10.31
N PHE A 16 -1.82 -4.97 -9.52
CA PHE A 16 -3.08 -4.25 -9.26
C PHE A 16 -3.11 -2.86 -9.88
N GLY A 17 -2.01 -2.42 -10.49
CA GLY A 17 -1.89 -1.11 -11.08
C GLY A 17 -1.70 0.00 -10.05
N GLU A 18 -2.18 1.18 -10.39
CA GLU A 18 -2.07 2.38 -9.56
C GLU A 18 -3.16 2.43 -8.49
N GLY A 19 -2.81 2.96 -7.32
CA GLY A 19 -3.73 3.11 -6.21
C GLY A 19 -3.30 4.17 -5.20
N VAL A 20 -4.18 4.43 -4.24
CA VAL A 20 -3.95 5.39 -3.16
C VAL A 20 -4.03 4.68 -1.81
N VAL A 21 -3.04 4.93 -0.95
CA VAL A 21 -3.03 4.41 0.42
C VAL A 21 -4.14 5.07 1.22
N LEU A 22 -5.05 4.27 1.78
CA LEU A 22 -6.15 4.73 2.62
C LEU A 22 -5.85 4.58 4.11
N ALA A 23 -5.19 3.49 4.48
CA ALA A 23 -4.89 3.18 5.87
C ALA A 23 -3.61 2.34 5.99
N ARG A 24 -3.04 2.34 7.20
CA ARG A 24 -1.94 1.45 7.59
C ARG A 24 -2.22 0.91 8.98
N GLU A 25 -1.97 -0.37 9.18
CA GLU A 25 -2.08 -1.04 10.47
C GLU A 25 -0.77 -1.75 10.80
N GLY A 26 -0.43 -1.81 12.09
CA GLY A 26 0.81 -2.43 12.56
C GLY A 26 2.08 -1.66 12.17
N GLN A 27 3.22 -2.22 12.55
CA GLN A 27 4.55 -1.66 12.29
C GLN A 27 5.50 -2.75 11.80
N GLY A 28 6.53 -2.36 11.03
CA GLY A 28 7.55 -3.29 10.57
C GLY A 28 7.00 -4.39 9.66
N ASN A 29 7.37 -5.64 9.95
CA ASN A 29 7.10 -6.80 9.09
C ASN A 29 5.66 -7.34 9.21
N GLU A 30 4.99 -7.03 10.32
CA GLU A 30 3.59 -7.42 10.59
C GLU A 30 2.59 -6.37 10.12
N GLY A 31 3.08 -5.23 9.64
CA GLY A 31 2.22 -4.15 9.20
C GLY A 31 1.48 -4.49 7.90
N ARG A 32 0.31 -3.90 7.73
CA ARG A 32 -0.51 -3.98 6.52
C ARG A 32 -0.88 -2.59 6.05
N VAL A 33 -1.05 -2.43 4.75
CA VAL A 33 -1.48 -1.20 4.12
C VAL A 33 -2.74 -1.47 3.31
N GLN A 34 -3.72 -0.60 3.48
CA GLN A 34 -4.94 -0.60 2.69
C GLN A 34 -4.76 0.36 1.54
N VAL A 35 -4.93 -0.13 0.31
CA VAL A 35 -4.77 0.66 -0.91
C VAL A 35 -6.05 0.53 -1.72
N ASN A 36 -6.58 1.64 -2.20
CA ASN A 36 -7.63 1.65 -3.21
C ASN A 36 -7.00 1.72 -4.59
N PHE A 37 -6.99 0.59 -5.29
CA PHE A 37 -6.49 0.48 -6.64
C PHE A 37 -7.57 0.87 -7.65
N ARG A 38 -7.16 1.49 -8.75
CA ARG A 38 -8.08 2.02 -9.77
C ARG A 38 -8.93 0.93 -10.41
N ASP A 39 -8.32 -0.21 -10.73
CA ASP A 39 -8.98 -1.28 -11.50
C ASP A 39 -9.60 -2.38 -10.64
N VAL A 40 -9.04 -2.64 -9.45
CA VAL A 40 -9.46 -3.77 -8.60
C VAL A 40 -10.10 -3.33 -7.28
N GLY A 41 -10.20 -2.03 -7.05
CA GLY A 41 -10.75 -1.44 -5.83
C GLY A 41 -9.86 -1.63 -4.60
N MET A 42 -10.49 -1.66 -3.44
CA MET A 42 -9.79 -1.67 -2.15
C MET A 42 -9.17 -3.04 -1.82
N LYS A 43 -7.89 -3.06 -1.46
CA LYS A 43 -7.15 -4.25 -1.04
C LYS A 43 -6.29 -3.97 0.19
N TRP A 44 -6.17 -4.98 1.04
CA TRP A 44 -5.20 -5.03 2.13
C TRP A 44 -3.95 -5.79 1.67
N LEU A 45 -2.78 -5.19 1.86
CA LEU A 45 -1.49 -5.77 1.52
C LEU A 45 -0.58 -5.79 2.74
N ALA A 46 -0.01 -6.95 3.06
CA ALA A 46 1.02 -7.03 4.09
C ALA A 46 2.29 -6.31 3.63
N LEU A 47 2.82 -5.38 4.43
CA LEU A 47 3.99 -4.56 4.09
C LEU A 47 5.22 -5.39 3.75
N ALA A 48 5.36 -6.59 4.34
CA ALA A 48 6.39 -7.55 4.01
C ALA A 48 6.36 -8.01 2.53
N PHE A 49 5.16 -8.04 1.91
CA PHE A 49 4.92 -8.59 0.58
C PHE A 49 4.33 -7.59 -0.42
N ALA A 50 3.90 -6.41 0.05
CA ALA A 50 3.12 -5.47 -0.74
C ALA A 50 3.88 -4.97 -1.97
N ARG A 51 5.22 -5.02 -1.99
CA ARG A 51 6.09 -4.61 -3.12
C ARG A 51 5.53 -3.40 -3.89
N LEU A 52 5.13 -2.37 -3.13
CA LEU A 52 4.57 -1.14 -3.66
C LEU A 52 5.70 -0.18 -4.04
N THR A 53 5.55 0.49 -5.16
CA THR A 53 6.42 1.59 -5.59
C THR A 53 5.69 2.91 -5.35
N SER A 54 6.36 3.88 -4.72
CA SER A 54 5.86 5.25 -4.61
C SER A 54 5.91 5.92 -5.97
N LEU A 55 4.80 6.55 -6.37
CA LEU A 55 4.69 7.39 -7.57
C LEU A 55 4.92 8.86 -7.24
#